data_AF-A0A0F7D2E6-F1
#
_entry.id   AF-A0A0F7D2E6-F1
#
_cell.length_a   1.000
_cell.length_b   1.000
_cell.length_c   1.000
_cell.angle_alpha   90.00
_cell.angle_beta   90.00
_cell.angle_gamma   90.00
#
_symmetry.space_group_name_H-M   'P 1'
#
loop_
_entity.id
_entity.type
_entity.pdbx_description
1 polymer ?
#
loop_
_entity_poly.entity_id
_entity_poly.type
_entity_poly.pdbx_seq_one_letter_code
_entity_poly.pdbx_strand_id
1 'polypeptide(L)'
;MIWLTIVLMGVIVFFNRYCFLAPGLPVRLSQRMRTLLSFSVPAVLTAICGPIIAFNGDEWRALPENPYLWGAVFAIVLAVFLRNTLAVVVLSMLMFILLRTLL
;
A
#
# COMPACT_ATOMS: atom_id res chain seq x y z
N MET A 1 1.56 -29.61 4.76
CA MET A 1 0.62 -28.57 5.24
C MET A 1 0.78 -27.29 4.43
N ILE A 2 1.94 -26.61 4.45
CA ILE A 2 2.18 -25.39 3.64
C ILE A 2 1.99 -25.55 2.13
N TRP A 3 2.45 -26.65 1.54
CA TRP A 3 2.26 -26.91 0.10
C TRP A 3 0.80 -26.97 -0.33
N LEU A 4 -0.05 -27.58 0.49
CA LEU A 4 -1.49 -27.64 0.23
C LEU A 4 -2.11 -26.26 0.33
N THR A 5 -1.73 -25.46 1.33
CA THR A 5 -2.22 -24.07 1.50
C THR A 5 -1.83 -23.18 0.33
N ILE A 6 -0.59 -23.29 -0.17
CA ILE A 6 -0.10 -22.52 -1.33
C ILE A 6 -0.92 -22.87 -2.57
N VAL A 7 -1.11 -24.17 -2.85
CA VAL A 7 -1.90 -24.61 -4.00
C VAL A 7 -3.35 -24.12 -3.86
N LEU A 8 -3.94 -24.24 -2.68
CA LEU A 8 -5.32 -23.81 -2.43
C LEU A 8 -5.49 -22.29 -2.61
N MET A 9 -4.57 -21.49 -2.07
CA MET A 9 -4.57 -20.04 -2.27
C MET A 9 -4.33 -19.65 -3.73
N GLY A 10 -3.45 -20.37 -4.43
CA GLY A 10 -3.23 -20.20 -5.86
C GLY A 10 -4.52 -20.43 -6.65
N VAL A 11 -5.26 -21.49 -6.35
CA VAL A 11 -6.56 -21.79 -6.98
C VAL A 11 -7.57 -20.68 -6.68
N ILE A 12 -7.68 -20.23 -5.43
CA ILE A 12 -8.61 -19.17 -5.03
C ILE A 12 -8.32 -17.86 -5.78
N VAL A 13 -7.06 -17.42 -5.81
CA VAL A 13 -6.66 -16.18 -6.49
C VAL A 13 -6.87 -16.30 -7.99
N PHE A 14 -6.52 -17.45 -8.58
CA PHE A 14 -6.76 -17.72 -10.00
C PHE A 14 -8.24 -17.63 -10.33
N PHE A 15 -9.11 -18.29 -9.55
CA PHE A 15 -10.56 -18.30 -9.79
C PHE A 15 -11.16 -16.89 -9.63
N ASN A 16 -10.78 -16.16 -8.58
CA ASN A 16 -11.22 -14.79 -8.35
C ASN A 16 -10.88 -13.89 -9.54
N ARG A 17 -9.64 -13.95 -10.02
CA ARG A 17 -9.17 -13.15 -11.15
C ARG A 17 -9.80 -13.60 -12.46
N TYR A 18 -9.98 -14.90 -12.67
CA TYR A 18 -10.62 -15.45 -13.86
C TYR A 18 -12.09 -15.01 -13.96
N CYS A 19 -12.85 -15.05 -12.86
CA CYS A 19 -14.22 -14.55 -12.83
C CYS A 19 -14.34 -13.05 -13.17
N PHE A 20 -13.34 -12.24 -12.80
CA PHE A 20 -13.32 -10.80 -13.11
C PHE A 20 -12.75 -10.45 -14.49
N LEU A 21 -11.81 -11.23 -15.03
CA LEU A 21 -11.14 -10.96 -16.31
C LEU A 21 -11.77 -11.70 -17.50
N ALA A 22 -12.56 -12.74 -17.29
CA ALA A 22 -13.14 -13.53 -18.37
C ALA A 22 -14.13 -12.67 -19.19
N PRO A 23 -13.85 -12.40 -20.48
CA PRO A 23 -14.64 -11.50 -21.31
C PRO A 23 -16.04 -12.04 -21.67
N GLY A 24 -16.32 -13.33 -21.38
CA GLY A 24 -17.58 -14.01 -21.69
C GLY A 24 -18.58 -14.12 -20.54
N LEU A 25 -18.24 -13.68 -19.32
CA LEU A 25 -19.20 -13.66 -18.22
C LEU A 25 -20.06 -12.39 -18.32
N PRO A 26 -21.41 -12.49 -18.35
CA PRO A 26 -22.32 -11.33 -18.38
C PRO A 26 -22.40 -10.64 -17.01
N VAL A 27 -21.27 -10.49 -16.31
CA VAL A 27 -21.17 -9.77 -15.04
C VAL A 27 -21.18 -8.29 -15.38
N ARG A 28 -22.39 -7.74 -15.54
CA ARG A 28 -22.61 -6.30 -15.69
C ARG A 28 -22.41 -5.66 -14.32
N LEU A 29 -21.16 -5.35 -13.98
CA LEU A 29 -20.86 -4.48 -12.85
C LEU A 29 -21.56 -3.14 -13.11
N SER A 30 -22.41 -2.73 -12.17
CA SER A 30 -23.01 -1.41 -12.24
C SER A 30 -21.92 -0.34 -12.27
N GLN A 31 -22.16 0.78 -12.95
CA GLN A 31 -21.19 1.88 -13.05
C GLN A 31 -20.69 2.32 -11.66
N ARG A 32 -21.58 2.32 -10.65
CA ARG A 32 -21.24 2.61 -9.26
C ARG A 32 -20.22 1.61 -8.68
N MET A 33 -20.41 0.32 -8.91
CA MET A 33 -19.52 -0.72 -8.40
C MET A 33 -18.13 -0.62 -9.06
N ARG A 34 -18.07 -0.32 -10.36
CA ARG A 34 -16.81 -0.11 -11.07
C ARG A 34 -16.03 1.09 -10.52
N THR A 35 -16.73 2.19 -10.23
CA THR A 35 -16.13 3.37 -9.59
C THR A 35 -15.59 3.04 -8.20
N LEU A 36 -16.36 2.34 -7.36
CA LEU A 36 -15.88 1.90 -6.04
C LEU A 36 -14.65 0.99 -6.13
N LEU A 37 -14.64 0.04 -7.06
CA LEU A 37 -13.49 -0.85 -7.28
C LEU A 37 -12.24 -0.10 -7.77
N SER A 38 -12.40 1.00 -8.52
CA SER A 38 -11.25 1.81 -8.94
C SER A 38 -10.54 2.52 -7.77
N PHE A 39 -11.24 2.76 -6.65
CA PHE A 39 -10.65 3.29 -5.43
C PHE A 39 -10.01 2.23 -4.53
N SER A 40 -10.12 0.94 -4.87
CA SER A 40 -9.60 -0.16 -4.05
C SER A 40 -8.07 -0.08 -3.89
N VAL A 41 -7.34 0.16 -4.98
CA VAL A 41 -5.87 0.24 -4.94
C VAL A 41 -5.36 1.34 -3.99
N PRO A 42 -5.76 2.62 -4.14
CA PRO A 42 -5.33 3.65 -3.23
C PRO A 42 -5.83 3.43 -1.79
N ALA A 43 -7.04 2.89 -1.60
CA ALA A 43 -7.57 2.60 -0.26
C ALA A 43 -6.80 1.49 0.46
N VAL A 44 -6.42 0.42 -0.24
CA VAL A 44 -5.61 -0.66 0.32
C VAL A 44 -4.22 -0.17 0.66
N LEU A 45 -3.59 0.64 -0.21
CA LEU A 45 -2.28 1.21 0.06
C LEU A 45 -2.29 2.12 1.30
N THR A 46 -3.31 2.97 1.46
CA THR A 46 -3.41 3.82 2.66
C THR A 46 -3.71 3.00 3.92
N ALA A 47 -4.54 1.96 3.81
CA ALA A 47 -4.82 1.05 4.92
C ALA A 47 -3.58 0.25 5.37
N ILE A 48 -2.65 -0.04 4.46
CA ILE A 48 -1.36 -0.66 4.79
C ILE A 48 -0.40 0.36 5.40
N CYS A 49 -0.26 1.54 4.80
CA CYS A 49 0.70 2.55 5.24
C CYS A 49 0.35 3.17 6.61
N GLY A 50 -0.94 3.42 6.88
CA GLY A 50 -1.40 4.03 8.13
C GLY A 50 -0.86 3.35 9.40
N PRO A 51 -1.12 2.05 9.63
CA PRO A 51 -0.64 1.35 10.81
C PRO A 51 0.89 1.21 10.86
N ILE A 52 1.57 1.09 9.70
CA ILE A 52 3.04 1.04 9.66
C ILE A 52 3.66 2.31 10.25
N ILE A 53 3.04 3.47 10.00
CA ILE A 53 3.51 4.75 10.51
C ILE A 53 3.17 4.91 11.99
N ALA A 54 1.98 4.48 12.43
CA ALA A 54 1.48 4.71 13.78
C ALA A 54 1.95 3.69 14.84
N PHE A 55 2.08 2.42 14.47
CA PHE A 55 2.29 1.31 15.41
C PHE A 55 3.66 0.67 15.23
N ASN A 56 4.23 0.19 16.34
CA ASN A 56 5.41 -0.69 16.34
C ASN A 56 5.06 -1.99 17.09
N GLY A 57 4.41 -2.92 16.39
CA GLY A 57 3.80 -4.08 17.05
C GLY A 57 2.55 -3.65 17.82
N ASP A 58 2.54 -3.92 19.13
CA ASP A 58 1.39 -3.65 20.01
C ASP A 58 1.43 -2.26 20.66
N GLU A 59 2.54 -1.52 20.52
CA GLU A 59 2.70 -0.19 21.12
C GLU A 59 2.59 0.94 20.10
N TRP A 60 2.01 2.06 20.54
CA TRP A 60 2.01 3.31 19.81
C TRP A 60 3.42 3.87 19.75
N ARG A 61 3.90 4.20 18.55
CA ARG A 61 5.20 4.87 18.41
C ARG A 61 5.11 6.26 19.02
N ALA A 62 6.10 6.64 19.81
CA ALA A 62 6.20 7.99 20.36
C ALA A 62 6.23 9.01 19.21
N LEU A 63 5.18 9.84 19.13
CA LEU A 63 4.93 10.77 18.02
C LEU A 63 6.09 11.75 17.72
N PRO A 64 6.85 12.28 18.70
CA PRO A 64 7.94 13.23 18.42
C PRO A 64 9.17 12.58 17.79
N GLU A 65 9.49 11.35 18.20
CA GLU A 65 10.75 10.65 17.87
C GLU A 65 10.56 9.56 16.82
N ASN A 66 9.40 9.49 16.16
CA ASN A 66 9.11 8.43 15.21
C ASN A 66 9.69 8.75 13.81
N PRO A 67 10.76 8.05 13.35
CA PRO A 67 11.35 8.31 12.04
C PRO A 67 10.41 7.99 10.87
N TYR A 68 9.42 7.12 11.07
CA TYR A 68 8.43 6.79 10.04
C TYR A 68 7.44 7.92 9.79
N LEU A 69 7.07 8.67 10.83
CA LEU A 69 6.13 9.77 10.70
C LEU A 69 6.77 10.95 9.97
N TRP A 70 7.98 11.33 10.38
CA TRP A 70 8.76 12.36 9.69
C TRP A 70 9.13 11.96 8.26
N GLY A 71 9.51 10.69 8.04
CA GLY A 71 9.76 10.15 6.70
C GLY A 71 8.52 10.22 5.80
N ALA A 72 7.34 9.89 6.33
CA ALA A 72 6.08 9.97 5.58
C ALA A 72 5.70 11.43 5.23
N VAL A 73 5.79 12.35 6.19
CA VAL A 73 5.54 13.78 5.95
C VAL A 73 6.49 14.32 4.88
N PHE A 74 7.78 14.00 4.99
CA PHE A 74 8.78 14.42 4.01
C PHE A 74 8.51 13.84 2.62
N ALA A 75 8.13 12.57 2.53
CA ALA A 75 7.75 11.93 1.26
C ALA A 75 6.52 12.59 0.62
N ILE A 76 5.51 12.96 1.42
CA ILE A 76 4.31 13.68 0.93
C ILE A 76 4.68 15.05 0.40
N VAL A 77 5.50 15.81 1.14
CA VAL A 77 5.98 17.12 0.70
C VAL A 77 6.75 16.98 -0.62
N LEU A 78 7.69 16.05 -0.72
CA LEU A 78 8.41 15.80 -1.97
C LEU A 78 7.49 15.40 -3.12
N ALA A 79 6.52 14.53 -2.88
CA ALA A 79 5.57 14.09 -3.90
C ALA A 79 4.73 15.24 -4.48
N VAL A 80 4.43 16.26 -3.67
CA VAL A 80 3.69 17.45 -4.12
C VAL A 80 4.58 18.38 -4.95
N PHE A 81 5.85 18.52 -4.59
CA PHE A 81 6.76 19.47 -5.25
C PHE A 81 7.49 18.89 -6.48
N LEU A 82 7.81 17.58 -6.48
CA LEU A 82 8.56 16.94 -7.53
C LEU A 82 7.63 16.18 -8.49
N ARG A 83 7.71 16.52 -9.78
CA ARG A 83 6.99 15.82 -10.85
C ARG A 83 7.61 14.44 -11.18
N ASN A 84 8.81 14.14 -10.67
CA ASN A 84 9.53 12.89 -10.92
C ASN A 84 9.38 11.92 -9.73
N THR A 85 8.56 10.89 -9.91
CA THR A 85 8.29 9.86 -8.89
C THR A 85 9.54 9.09 -8.46
N LEU A 86 10.48 8.79 -9.37
CA LEU A 86 11.73 8.11 -9.01
C LEU A 86 12.56 8.96 -8.05
N ALA A 87 12.68 10.26 -8.33
CA ALA A 87 13.42 11.18 -7.47
C ALA A 87 12.77 11.29 -6.07
N VAL A 88 11.44 11.35 -6.01
CA VAL A 88 10.69 11.35 -4.73
C VAL A 88 11.00 10.09 -3.91
N VAL A 89 10.96 8.92 -4.55
CA VAL A 89 11.22 7.65 -3.86
C VAL A 89 12.66 7.59 -3.35
N VAL A 90 13.65 7.90 -4.20
CA VAL A 90 15.07 7.85 -3.80
C VAL A 90 15.35 8.85 -2.68
N LEU A 91 14.88 10.09 -2.80
CA LEU A 91 15.17 11.14 -1.83
C LEU A 91 14.46 10.92 -0.49
N SER A 92 13.21 10.45 -0.51
CA SER A 92 12.49 10.07 0.72
C SER A 92 13.13 8.87 1.41
N MET A 93 13.62 7.89 0.64
CA MET A 93 14.31 6.72 1.16
C MET A 93 15.66 7.10 1.80
N LEU A 94 16.44 7.98 1.16
CA LEU A 94 17.68 8.52 1.73
C LEU A 94 17.43 9.27 3.05
N MET A 95 16.40 10.12 3.07
CA MET A 95 16.06 10.87 4.28
C MET A 95 15.57 9.95 5.40
N PHE A 96 14.78 8.93 5.08
CA PHE A 96 14.35 7.95 6.08
C PHE A 96 15.51 7.18 6.70
N ILE A 97 16.51 6.79 5.89
CA ILE A 97 17.72 6.13 6.39
C ILE A 97 18.47 7.06 7.34
N LEU A 98 18.68 8.33 6.95
CA LEU A 98 19.34 9.32 7.79
C LEU A 98 18.61 9.52 9.13
N LEU A 99 17.28 9.67 9.09
CA LEU A 99 16.48 9.82 10.31
C LEU A 99 16.60 8.60 11.23
N ARG A 100 16.49 7.40 10.67
CA ARG A 100 16.63 6.14 11.43
C ARG A 100 18.03 5.96 12.02
N THR A 101 19.07 6.49 11.38
CA THR A 101 20.44 6.39 11.93
C THR A 101 20.71 7.41 13.03
N LEU A 102 19.95 8.51 13.06
CA LEU A 102 20.15 9.61 14.01
C LEU A 102 19.29 9.48 15.28
N LEU A 103 18.10 8.85 15.16
CA LEU A 103 17.12 8.55 16.20
C LEU A 103 17.16 7.06 16.57
#